data_AF-A0A4Q8QDJ6-F1
#
_entry.id   AF-A0A4Q8QDJ6-F1
#
_cell.length_a   1.000
_cell.length_b   1.000
_cell.length_c   1.000
_cell.angle_alpha   90.00
_cell.angle_beta   90.00
_cell.angle_gamma   90.00
#
_symmetry.space_group_name_H-M   'P 1'
#
loop_
_entity.id
_entity.type
_entity.pdbx_description
1 polymer ?
#
loop_
_entity_poly.entity_id
_entity_poly.type
_entity_poly.pdbx_seq_one_letter_code
_entity_poly.pdbx_strand_id
1 'polypeptide(L)'
;MEVWAFFVSIFSLLVAGLAFAEARSANRIALDANKANIKMFKRQGIIELHFAWTDINEIDPENLISPHVVKAINALSLTSSLWNHDALEKAVIYQSYWNNFKQLYETLVDLDKSPPGKSEKCSELITEDIRRAYNSMNSTDLSKVISKL
;
A
#
# COMPACT_ATOMS: atom_id res chain seq x y z
N MET A 1 -30.51 22.63 -53.16
CA MET A 1 -29.87 22.66 -51.84
C MET A 1 -29.93 21.32 -51.11
N GLU A 2 -30.99 20.52 -51.29
CA GLU A 2 -31.21 19.27 -50.52
C GLU A 2 -30.19 18.15 -50.81
N VAL A 3 -29.70 18.02 -52.04
CA VAL A 3 -28.71 16.99 -52.41
C VAL A 3 -27.38 17.15 -51.66
N TRP A 4 -26.92 18.39 -51.46
CA TRP A 4 -25.69 18.68 -50.71
C TRP A 4 -25.81 18.31 -49.22
N ALA A 5 -26.98 18.53 -48.61
CA ALA A 5 -27.22 18.17 -47.22
C ALA A 5 -27.15 16.65 -46.98
N PHE A 6 -27.58 15.84 -47.96
CA PHE A 6 -27.49 14.39 -47.91
C PHE A 6 -26.03 13.87 -47.95
N PHE A 7 -25.17 14.47 -48.78
CA PHE A 7 -23.76 14.08 -48.81
C PHE A 7 -23.01 14.47 -47.52
N VAL A 8 -23.32 15.64 -46.96
CA VAL A 8 -22.73 16.09 -45.69
C VAL A 8 -23.12 15.17 -44.55
N SER A 9 -24.38 14.72 -44.46
CA SER A 9 -24.82 13.84 -43.37
C SER A 9 -24.18 12.45 -43.43
N ILE A 10 -24.03 11.86 -44.63
CA ILE A 10 -23.31 10.59 -44.82
C ILE A 10 -21.84 10.75 -44.41
N PHE A 11 -21.19 11.82 -44.84
CA PHE A 11 -19.80 12.09 -44.48
C PHE A 11 -19.62 12.25 -42.96
N SER A 12 -20.52 12.98 -42.30
CA SER A 12 -20.51 13.12 -40.84
C SER A 12 -20.69 11.78 -40.11
N LEU A 13 -21.54 10.89 -40.61
CA LEU A 13 -21.71 9.54 -40.05
C LEU A 13 -20.44 8.69 -40.17
N LEU A 14 -19.74 8.78 -41.30
CA LEU A 14 -18.46 8.08 -41.51
C LEU A 14 -17.39 8.60 -40.56
N VAL A 15 -17.25 9.92 -40.44
CA VAL A 15 -16.30 10.55 -39.51
C VAL A 15 -16.62 10.18 -38.06
N ALA A 16 -17.90 10.20 -37.66
CA ALA A 16 -18.33 9.80 -36.33
C ALA A 16 -18.03 8.30 -36.05
N GLY A 17 -18.23 7.44 -37.04
CA GLY A 17 -17.91 6.01 -36.94
C GLY A 17 -16.42 5.75 -36.73
N LEU A 18 -15.55 6.44 -37.47
CA LEU A 18 -14.10 6.36 -37.30
C LEU A 18 -13.66 6.89 -35.94
N ALA A 19 -14.15 8.07 -35.53
CA ALA A 19 -13.84 8.65 -34.22
C ALA A 19 -14.29 7.74 -33.07
N PHE A 20 -15.43 7.07 -33.21
CA PHE A 20 -15.93 6.14 -32.20
C PHE A 20 -15.10 4.84 -32.13
N ALA A 21 -14.60 4.35 -33.27
CA ALA A 21 -13.68 3.22 -33.31
C ALA A 21 -12.34 3.56 -32.63
N GLU A 22 -11.78 4.74 -32.91
CA GLU A 22 -10.57 5.24 -32.25
C GLU A 22 -10.78 5.42 -30.75
N ALA A 23 -11.90 6.03 -30.34
CA ALA A 23 -12.24 6.22 -28.93
C ALA A 23 -12.34 4.87 -28.18
N ARG A 24 -12.92 3.84 -28.79
CA ARG A 24 -12.96 2.49 -28.21
C ARG A 24 -11.56 1.88 -28.07
N SER A 25 -10.71 2.04 -29.10
CA SER A 25 -9.33 1.56 -29.05
C SER A 25 -8.53 2.27 -27.95
N ALA A 26 -8.61 3.60 -27.90
CA ALA A 26 -7.98 4.42 -26.87
C ALA A 26 -8.46 4.03 -25.46
N ASN A 27 -9.75 3.80 -25.28
CA ASN A 27 -10.29 3.38 -23.98
C ASN A 27 -9.78 1.98 -23.58
N ARG A 28 -9.68 1.03 -24.52
CA ARG A 28 -9.07 -0.28 -24.24
C ARG A 28 -7.61 -0.16 -23.83
N ILE A 29 -6.82 0.62 -24.56
CA ILE A 29 -5.41 0.86 -24.24
C ILE A 29 -5.29 1.52 -22.85
N ALA A 30 -6.14 2.50 -22.54
CA ALA A 30 -6.16 3.15 -21.23
C ALA A 30 -6.50 2.18 -20.10
N LEU A 31 -7.48 1.28 -20.31
CA LEU A 31 -7.83 0.24 -19.34
C LEU A 31 -6.68 -0.74 -19.11
N ASP A 32 -6.02 -1.20 -20.16
CA ASP A 32 -4.90 -2.13 -20.06
C ASP A 32 -3.66 -1.47 -19.43
N ALA A 33 -3.39 -0.21 -19.77
CA ALA A 33 -2.36 0.60 -19.11
C ALA A 33 -2.65 0.80 -17.62
N ASN A 34 -3.90 1.08 -17.25
CA ASN A 34 -4.28 1.24 -15.85
C ASN A 34 -4.08 -0.07 -15.05
N LYS A 35 -4.48 -1.21 -15.61
CA LYS A 35 -4.24 -2.53 -14.99
C LYS A 35 -2.74 -2.80 -14.81
N ALA A 36 -1.92 -2.47 -15.80
CA ALA A 36 -0.47 -2.63 -15.72
C ALA A 36 0.12 -1.73 -14.62
N ASN A 37 -0.31 -0.46 -14.55
CA ASN A 37 0.12 0.47 -13.52
C ASN A 37 -0.23 -0.01 -12.11
N ILE A 38 -1.46 -0.50 -11.89
CA ILE A 38 -1.88 -1.08 -10.60
C ILE A 38 -0.99 -2.27 -10.22
N LYS A 39 -0.70 -3.17 -11.17
CA LYS A 39 0.18 -4.33 -10.92
C LYS A 39 1.60 -3.91 -10.57
N MET A 40 2.15 -2.91 -11.27
CA MET A 40 3.48 -2.38 -10.98
C MET A 40 3.54 -1.70 -9.61
N PHE A 41 2.54 -0.89 -9.28
CA PHE A 41 2.41 -0.24 -7.97
C PHE A 41 2.38 -1.27 -6.83
N LYS A 42 1.54 -2.31 -6.94
CA LYS A 42 1.51 -3.40 -5.96
C LYS A 42 2.88 -4.08 -5.81
N ARG A 43 3.58 -4.34 -6.92
CA ARG A 43 4.91 -4.96 -6.87
C ARG A 43 5.94 -4.05 -6.19
N GLN A 44 5.92 -2.75 -6.48
CA GLN A 44 6.80 -1.77 -5.83
C GLN A 44 6.54 -1.71 -4.33
N GLY A 45 5.27 -1.66 -3.91
CA GLY A 45 4.92 -1.67 -2.48
C GLY A 45 5.42 -2.92 -1.75
N ILE A 46 5.37 -4.11 -2.38
CA ILE A 46 5.94 -5.34 -1.80
C ILE A 46 7.47 -5.24 -1.67
N ILE A 47 8.15 -4.70 -2.67
CA ILE A 47 9.61 -4.53 -2.66
C ILE A 47 10.04 -3.54 -1.57
N GLU A 48 9.37 -2.39 -1.49
CA GLU A 48 9.61 -1.39 -0.45
C GLU A 48 9.37 -1.96 0.95
N LEU A 49 8.30 -2.74 1.12
CA LEU A 49 8.02 -3.41 2.37
C LEU A 49 9.14 -4.40 2.72
N HIS A 50 9.57 -5.24 1.77
CA HIS A 50 10.68 -6.18 2.02
C HIS A 50 11.96 -5.46 2.43
N PHE A 51 12.32 -4.37 1.73
CA PHE A 51 13.48 -3.56 2.08
C PHE A 51 13.35 -2.87 3.44
N ALA A 52 12.17 -2.37 3.80
CA ALA A 52 11.94 -1.76 5.10
C ALA A 52 12.14 -2.75 6.25
N TRP A 53 11.76 -4.01 6.03
CA TRP A 53 11.95 -5.11 6.98
C TRP A 53 13.35 -5.75 6.92
N THR A 54 14.16 -5.41 5.92
CA THR A 54 15.53 -5.89 5.81
C THR A 54 16.43 -5.18 6.83
N ASP A 55 17.19 -5.95 7.59
CA ASP A 55 18.03 -5.52 8.72
C ASP A 55 17.29 -4.67 9.77
N ILE A 56 16.05 -5.04 10.10
CA ILE A 56 15.48 -4.63 11.39
C ILE A 56 16.13 -5.51 12.45
N ASN A 57 16.92 -4.87 13.30
CA ASN A 57 17.52 -5.52 14.46
C ASN A 57 16.48 -5.64 15.58
N GLU A 58 16.62 -6.68 16.39
CA GLU A 58 15.89 -6.79 17.64
C GLU A 58 16.19 -5.56 18.53
N ILE A 59 15.16 -5.01 19.14
CA ILE A 59 15.29 -3.85 20.02
C ILE A 59 15.61 -4.36 21.42
N ASP A 60 16.85 -4.15 21.87
CA ASP A 60 17.28 -4.43 23.24
C ASP A 60 16.83 -3.29 24.18
N PRO A 61 15.90 -3.52 25.12
CA PRO A 61 15.42 -2.51 26.07
C PRO A 61 16.53 -1.94 26.97
N GLU A 62 17.59 -2.70 27.22
CA GLU A 62 18.69 -2.31 28.09
C GLU A 62 19.77 -1.52 27.35
N ASN A 63 19.89 -1.72 26.04
CA ASN A 63 20.86 -1.04 25.20
C ASN A 63 20.22 -0.47 23.92
N LEU A 64 19.44 0.61 24.09
CA LEU A 64 18.74 1.23 22.98
C LEU A 64 19.68 1.92 22.00
N ILE A 65 19.58 1.52 20.74
CA ILE A 65 20.28 2.12 19.62
C ILE A 65 19.27 2.91 18.79
N SER A 66 19.33 4.24 18.84
CA SER A 66 18.34 5.12 18.20
C SER A 66 18.13 4.87 16.70
N PRO A 67 19.19 4.65 15.89
CA PRO A 67 19.00 4.27 14.49
C PRO A 67 18.16 3.00 14.31
N HIS A 68 18.28 2.02 15.21
CA HIS A 68 17.49 0.78 15.14
C HIS A 68 16.01 1.06 15.46
N VAL A 69 15.75 1.85 16.50
CA VAL A 69 14.38 2.25 16.87
C VAL A 69 13.73 3.04 15.74
N VAL A 70 14.43 4.00 15.14
CA VAL A 70 13.89 4.78 14.00
C VAL A 70 13.59 3.87 12.81
N LYS A 71 14.49 2.93 12.48
CA LYS A 71 14.28 1.99 11.38
C LYS A 71 13.06 1.09 11.64
N ALA A 72 12.92 0.59 12.86
CA ALA A 72 11.77 -0.19 13.31
C ALA A 72 10.45 0.59 13.18
N ILE A 73 10.40 1.82 13.70
CA ILE A 73 9.21 2.69 13.58
C ILE A 73 8.86 2.97 12.12
N ASN A 74 9.85 3.23 11.26
CA ASN A 74 9.62 3.46 9.84
C ASN A 74 9.02 2.23 9.13
N ALA A 75 9.50 1.03 9.46
CA ALA A 75 8.94 -0.20 8.92
C ALA A 75 7.51 -0.47 9.40
N LEU A 76 7.23 -0.25 10.68
CA LEU A 76 5.86 -0.28 11.22
C LEU A 76 4.97 0.73 10.51
N SER A 77 5.44 1.96 10.33
CA SER A 77 4.69 3.03 9.64
C SER A 77 4.36 2.67 8.19
N LEU A 78 5.34 2.19 7.42
CA LEU A 78 5.14 1.74 6.04
C LEU A 78 4.12 0.60 5.98
N THR A 79 4.30 -0.42 6.81
CA THR A 79 3.38 -1.57 6.86
C THR A 79 1.96 -1.13 7.20
N SER A 80 1.82 -0.19 8.12
CA SER A 80 0.54 0.34 8.57
C SER A 80 -0.16 1.14 7.48
N SER A 81 0.60 1.96 6.74
CA SER A 81 0.07 2.70 5.58
C SER A 81 -0.44 1.74 4.50
N LEU A 82 0.35 0.72 4.16
CA LEU A 82 -0.03 -0.27 3.15
C LEU A 82 -1.27 -1.09 3.57
N TRP A 83 -1.39 -1.39 4.86
CA TRP A 83 -2.54 -2.09 5.44
C TRP A 83 -3.81 -1.23 5.48
N ASN A 84 -3.71 -0.02 6.04
CA ASN A 84 -4.85 0.86 6.28
C ASN A 84 -5.49 1.37 4.99
N HIS A 85 -4.70 1.52 3.92
CA HIS A 85 -5.16 2.03 2.63
C HIS A 85 -5.42 0.94 1.58
N ASP A 86 -5.37 -0.34 1.95
CA ASP A 86 -5.55 -1.48 1.02
C ASP A 86 -4.65 -1.38 -0.22
N ALA A 87 -3.46 -0.78 -0.06
CA ALA A 87 -2.50 -0.57 -1.15
C ALA A 87 -1.89 -1.90 -1.62
N LEU A 88 -1.80 -2.87 -0.71
CA LEU A 88 -1.46 -4.27 -1.01
C LEU A 88 -2.56 -5.20 -0.49
N GLU A 89 -2.52 -6.43 -0.99
CA GLU A 89 -3.42 -7.48 -0.52
C GLU A 89 -3.15 -7.77 0.96
N LYS A 90 -4.15 -7.55 1.80
CA LYS A 90 -4.08 -7.79 3.26
C LYS A 90 -3.59 -9.19 3.59
N ALA A 91 -3.93 -10.20 2.79
CA ALA A 91 -3.42 -11.55 2.96
C ALA A 91 -1.90 -11.64 2.87
N VAL A 92 -1.29 -10.95 1.90
CA VAL A 92 0.16 -10.93 1.72
C VAL A 92 0.83 -10.21 2.89
N ILE A 93 0.33 -9.04 3.28
CA ILE A 93 0.89 -8.31 4.44
C ILE A 93 0.78 -9.17 5.70
N TYR A 94 -0.39 -9.75 5.95
CA TYR A 94 -0.65 -10.53 7.16
C TYR A 94 0.24 -11.77 7.23
N GLN A 95 0.24 -12.60 6.18
CA GLN A 95 1.00 -13.86 6.17
C GLN A 95 2.50 -13.63 6.27
N SER A 96 3.03 -12.58 5.64
CA SER A 96 4.47 -12.35 5.57
C SER A 96 5.03 -11.52 6.72
N TYR A 97 4.26 -10.57 7.26
CA TYR A 97 4.80 -9.54 8.17
C TYR A 97 4.07 -9.42 9.51
N TRP A 98 2.90 -10.02 9.69
CA TRP A 98 2.10 -9.83 10.92
C TRP A 98 2.87 -10.21 12.19
N ASN A 99 3.52 -11.37 12.21
CA ASN A 99 4.23 -11.82 13.42
C ASN A 99 5.35 -10.85 13.83
N ASN A 100 6.15 -10.41 12.86
CA ASN A 100 7.24 -9.46 13.11
C ASN A 100 6.70 -8.08 13.48
N PHE A 101 5.63 -7.63 12.81
CA PHE A 101 4.93 -6.39 13.14
C PHE A 101 4.40 -6.39 14.57
N LYS A 102 3.70 -7.47 14.96
CA LYS A 102 3.12 -7.64 16.29
C LYS A 102 4.20 -7.60 17.36
N GLN A 103 5.24 -8.43 17.23
CA GLN A 103 6.33 -8.50 18.20
C GLN A 103 7.01 -7.14 18.36
N LEU A 104 7.36 -6.49 17.25
CA LEU A 104 8.04 -5.20 17.30
C LEU A 104 7.17 -4.09 17.89
N TYR A 105 5.87 -4.07 17.55
CA TYR A 105 4.92 -3.13 18.12
C TYR A 105 4.79 -3.31 19.64
N GLU A 106 4.61 -4.55 20.09
CA GLU A 106 4.47 -4.88 21.52
C GLU A 106 5.73 -4.50 22.30
N THR A 107 6.91 -4.80 21.77
CA THR A 107 8.18 -4.38 22.38
C THR A 107 8.29 -2.87 22.49
N LEU A 108 7.91 -2.11 21.46
CA LEU A 108 8.07 -0.65 21.44
C LEU A 108 7.02 0.08 22.29
N VAL A 109 5.80 -0.46 22.41
CA VAL A 109 4.74 0.18 23.20
C VAL A 109 4.95 -0.01 24.70
N ASP A 110 5.53 -1.14 25.10
CA ASP A 110 5.84 -1.45 26.51
C ASP A 110 7.15 -0.77 26.98
N LEU A 111 7.93 -0.23 26.06
CA LEU A 111 9.22 0.40 26.35
C LEU A 111 9.06 1.86 26.79
N ASP A 112 9.11 2.08 28.10
CA ASP A 112 9.04 3.42 28.71
C ASP A 112 10.39 4.18 28.74
N LYS A 113 11.27 3.89 27.78
CA LYS A 113 12.59 4.51 27.66
C LYS A 113 12.66 5.38 26.40
N SER A 114 13.38 6.49 26.48
CA SER A 114 13.67 7.34 25.33
C SER A 114 14.97 6.88 24.66
N PRO A 115 14.99 6.70 23.33
CA PRO A 115 16.21 6.33 22.62
C PRO A 115 17.24 7.48 22.69
N PRO A 116 18.55 7.18 22.72
CA PRO A 116 19.60 8.21 22.80
C PRO A 116 19.43 9.35 21.79
N GLY A 117 19.45 10.60 22.26
CA GLY A 117 19.31 11.78 21.40
C GLY A 117 17.88 12.10 20.96
N LYS A 118 16.86 11.42 21.49
CA LYS A 118 15.45 11.81 21.38
C LYS A 118 14.87 12.11 22.76
N SER A 119 13.98 13.09 22.83
CA SER A 119 13.22 13.41 24.05
C SER A 119 12.02 12.49 24.24
N GLU A 120 11.43 12.04 23.13
CA GLU A 120 10.22 11.22 23.08
C GLU A 120 10.51 9.78 23.49
N LYS A 121 9.55 9.13 24.15
CA LYS A 121 9.62 7.70 24.46
C LYS A 121 9.39 6.85 23.22
N CYS A 122 9.87 5.61 23.20
CA CYS A 122 9.60 4.69 22.10
C CYS A 122 8.09 4.51 21.83
N SER A 123 7.27 4.47 22.87
CA SER A 123 5.80 4.38 22.79
C SER A 123 5.14 5.64 22.19
N GLU A 124 5.76 6.81 22.36
CA GLU A 124 5.30 8.09 21.80
C GLU A 124 5.64 8.20 20.30
N LEU A 125 6.65 7.48 19.82
CA LEU A 125 7.00 7.39 18.39
C LEU A 125 5.99 6.53 17.60
N ILE A 126 5.15 5.76 18.29
CA ILE A 126 4.09 4.94 17.68
C ILE A 126 2.89 5.84 17.34
N THR A 127 2.68 6.06 16.05
CA THR A 127 1.57 6.90 15.55
C THR A 127 0.21 6.19 15.62
N GLU A 128 -0.87 6.97 15.53
CA GLU A 128 -2.24 6.44 15.49
C GLU A 128 -2.49 5.50 14.31
N ASP A 129 -1.84 5.72 13.17
CA ASP A 129 -1.98 4.82 12.01
C ASP A 129 -1.37 3.45 12.30
N ILE A 130 -0.26 3.40 13.04
CA ILE A 130 0.36 2.16 13.50
C ILE A 130 -0.54 1.43 14.48
N ARG A 131 -1.12 2.14 15.46
CA ARG A 131 -2.08 1.55 16.42
C ARG A 131 -3.31 1.00 15.72
N ARG A 132 -3.85 1.75 14.74
CA ARG A 132 -5.01 1.32 13.94
C ARG A 132 -4.71 0.06 13.14
N ALA A 133 -3.55 0.00 12.49
CA ALA A 133 -3.13 -1.17 11.74
C ALA A 133 -2.96 -2.38 12.66
N TYR A 134 -2.28 -2.22 13.81
CA TYR A 134 -2.15 -3.28 14.81
C TYR A 134 -3.51 -3.83 15.24
N ASN A 135 -4.43 -2.97 15.67
CA ASN A 135 -5.75 -3.38 16.13
C ASN A 135 -6.56 -4.07 15.03
N SER A 136 -6.48 -3.56 13.80
CA SER A 136 -7.15 -4.14 12.65
C SER A 136 -6.57 -5.51 12.28
N MET A 137 -5.25 -5.67 12.25
CA MET A 137 -4.60 -6.95 11.97
C MET A 137 -4.87 -7.96 13.09
N ASN A 138 -4.78 -7.56 14.36
CA ASN A 138 -5.02 -8.44 15.50
C ASN A 138 -6.46 -8.96 15.58
N SER A 139 -7.43 -8.15 15.14
CA SER A 139 -8.85 -8.55 15.05
C SER A 139 -9.21 -9.24 13.73
N THR A 140 -8.25 -9.38 12.80
CA THR A 140 -8.50 -10.04 11.53
C THR A 140 -8.53 -11.56 11.72
N ASP A 141 -9.69 -12.15 11.46
CA ASP A 141 -9.88 -13.59 11.44
C ASP A 141 -9.18 -14.21 10.20
N LEU A 142 -8.18 -15.07 10.45
CA LEU A 142 -7.39 -15.79 9.45
C LEU A 142 -8.27 -16.53 8.41
N SER A 143 -9.46 -16.98 8.81
CA SER A 143 -10.38 -17.69 7.92
C SER A 143 -10.91 -16.82 6.77
N LYS A 144 -11.06 -15.51 6.98
CA LYS A 144 -11.54 -14.55 5.95
C LYS A 144 -10.43 -14.06 5.01
N VAL A 145 -9.17 -14.25 5.41
CA VAL A 145 -8.00 -13.80 4.68
C VAL A 145 -7.49 -14.89 3.74
N ILE A 146 -7.54 -16.16 4.17
CA ILE A 146 -7.07 -17.31 3.39
C ILE A 146 -8.12 -17.75 2.35
N SER A 147 -9.42 -17.56 2.59
CA SER A 147 -10.49 -18.01 1.68
C SER A 147 -10.65 -17.18 0.39
N LYS A 148 -9.78 -16.19 0.16
CA LYS A 148 -9.81 -15.30 -1.02
C LYS A 148 -8.56 -15.41 -1.91
N LEU A 149 -7.65 -16.32 -1.59
CA LEU A 149 -6.59 -16.79 -2.51
C LEU A 149 -7.16 -17.90 -3.40
#